data_AF-A0A7L5A4E4-F1
#
_entry.id   AF-A0A7L5A4E4-F1
#
_cell.length_a   1.000
_cell.length_b   1.000
_cell.length_c   1.000
_cell.angle_alpha   90.00
_cell.angle_beta   90.00
_cell.angle_gamma   90.00
#
_symmetry.space_group_name_H-M   'P 1'
#
loop_
_entity.id
_entity.type
_entity.pdbx_description
1 polymer ?
#
loop_
_entity_poly.entity_id
_entity_poly.type
_entity_poly.pdbx_seq_one_letter_code
_entity_poly.pdbx_strand_id
1 'polypeptide(L)'
;MKPSEVVRVEKALETGNKRELEWSLWYARMRQSVPSARPADVKYWGAVEAQVQGVLEPVEAPKVYPAKKKKKGVRGLGVGPLPGEASTPEQG
;
A
#
# COMPACT_ATOMS: atom_id res chain seq x y z
N MET A 1 -34.28 1.40 -10.98
CA MET A 1 -33.23 1.50 -12.03
C MET A 1 -32.05 2.25 -11.43
N LYS A 2 -30.84 1.69 -11.47
CA LYS A 2 -29.64 2.39 -10.98
C LYS A 2 -29.22 3.46 -12.00
N PRO A 3 -28.61 4.59 -11.57
CA PRO A 3 -28.01 5.56 -12.48
C PRO A 3 -26.93 4.89 -13.34
N SER A 4 -26.78 5.31 -14.61
CA SER A 4 -25.82 4.70 -15.53
C SER A 4 -24.38 4.85 -15.06
N GLU A 5 -24.07 5.92 -14.34
CA GLU A 5 -22.75 6.17 -13.77
C GLU A 5 -22.42 5.20 -12.63
N VAL A 6 -23.43 4.86 -11.80
CA VAL A 6 -23.26 3.87 -10.73
C VAL A 6 -22.94 2.50 -11.32
N VAL A 7 -23.66 2.11 -12.37
CA VAL A 7 -23.42 0.83 -13.07
C VAL A 7 -22.00 0.78 -13.66
N ARG A 8 -21.51 1.91 -14.19
CA ARG A 8 -20.14 1.99 -14.72
C ARG A 8 -19.10 1.82 -13.63
N VAL A 9 -19.28 2.45 -12.47
CA VAL A 9 -18.37 2.29 -11.32
C VAL A 9 -18.38 0.85 -10.80
N GLU A 10 -19.56 0.24 -10.64
CA GLU A 10 -19.68 -1.16 -10.23
C GLU A 10 -18.92 -2.07 -11.19
N LYS A 11 -19.13 -1.90 -12.51
CA LYS A 11 -18.42 -2.67 -13.53
C LYS A 11 -16.91 -2.44 -13.51
N ALA A 12 -16.46 -1.22 -13.24
CA ALA A 12 -15.05 -0.89 -13.12
C ALA A 12 -14.38 -1.62 -11.95
N LEU A 13 -15.09 -1.71 -10.82
CA LEU A 13 -14.65 -2.46 -9.63
C LEU A 13 -14.62 -3.96 -9.90
N GLU A 14 -15.59 -4.50 -10.65
CA GLU A 14 -15.62 -5.92 -11.02
C GLU A 14 -14.51 -6.31 -12.01
N THR A 15 -14.27 -5.45 -13.01
CA THR A 15 -13.26 -5.73 -14.06
C THR A 15 -11.84 -5.37 -13.65
N GLY A 16 -11.66 -4.55 -12.61
CA GLY A 16 -10.34 -4.06 -12.20
C GLY A 16 -9.66 -3.18 -13.27
N ASN A 17 -10.43 -2.61 -14.20
CA ASN A 17 -9.87 -1.81 -15.28
C ASN A 17 -9.39 -0.47 -14.72
N LYS A 18 -8.06 -0.29 -14.66
CA LYS A 18 -7.41 0.90 -14.08
C LYS A 18 -7.95 2.21 -14.65
N ARG A 19 -8.16 2.29 -15.97
CA ARG A 19 -8.66 3.51 -16.64
C ARG A 19 -10.07 3.88 -16.21
N GLU A 20 -10.93 2.87 -16.05
CA GLU A 20 -12.31 3.07 -15.57
C GLU A 20 -12.33 3.40 -14.06
N LEU A 21 -11.40 2.82 -13.28
CA LEU A 21 -11.25 3.14 -11.85
C LEU A 21 -10.76 4.58 -11.65
N GLU A 22 -9.81 5.07 -12.46
CA GLU A 22 -9.36 6.47 -12.43
C GLU A 22 -10.51 7.43 -12.78
N TRP A 23 -11.31 7.09 -13.80
CA TRP A 23 -12.51 7.84 -14.14
C TRP A 23 -13.53 7.84 -12.99
N SER A 24 -13.74 6.68 -12.37
CA SER A 24 -14.66 6.52 -11.23
C SER A 24 -14.23 7.36 -10.03
N LEU A 25 -12.93 7.40 -9.73
CA LEU A 25 -12.35 8.21 -8.66
C LEU A 25 -12.57 9.70 -8.92
N TRP A 26 -12.27 10.16 -10.14
CA TRP A 26 -12.51 11.55 -10.54
C TRP A 26 -13.99 11.92 -10.45
N TYR A 27 -14.88 11.05 -10.93
CA TYR A 27 -16.31 11.30 -10.95
C TYR A 27 -16.90 11.38 -9.53
N ALA A 28 -16.48 10.50 -8.64
CA ALA A 28 -16.88 10.54 -7.23
C ALA A 28 -16.46 11.85 -6.54
N ARG A 29 -15.25 12.35 -6.79
CA ARG A 29 -14.78 13.66 -6.29
C ARG A 29 -15.58 14.81 -6.88
N MET A 30 -15.82 14.77 -8.20
CA MET A 30 -16.60 15.80 -8.89
C MET A 30 -18.01 15.94 -8.31
N ARG A 31 -18.68 14.81 -8.01
CA ARG A 31 -20.02 14.80 -7.39
C ARG A 31 -20.05 15.36 -5.97
N GLN A 32 -18.97 15.18 -5.20
CA GLN A 32 -18.85 15.75 -3.84
C GLN A 32 -18.62 17.27 -3.85
N SER A 33 -17.98 17.79 -4.89
CA SER A 33 -17.69 19.22 -5.05
C SER A 33 -18.88 20.06 -5.51
N VAL A 34 -20.04 19.45 -5.82
CA VAL A 34 -21.23 20.19 -6.28
C VAL A 34 -21.90 20.85 -5.06
N PRO A 35 -21.96 22.20 -4.98
CA PRO A 35 -22.47 22.88 -3.80
C PRO A 35 -23.97 22.65 -3.54
N SER A 36 -24.74 22.32 -4.58
CA SER A 36 -26.15 21.98 -4.48
C SER A 36 -26.43 20.48 -4.30
N ALA A 37 -25.40 19.66 -4.12
CA ALA A 37 -25.58 18.23 -3.89
C ALA A 37 -26.27 17.98 -2.56
N ARG A 38 -27.15 16.97 -2.52
CA ARG A 38 -27.77 16.57 -1.27
C ARG A 38 -26.70 15.91 -0.38
N PRO A 39 -26.77 16.09 0.96
CA PRO A 39 -25.81 15.45 1.87
C PRO A 39 -25.73 13.92 1.72
N ALA A 40 -26.86 13.28 1.36
CA ALA A 40 -26.92 11.85 1.10
C ALA A 40 -26.10 11.45 -0.15
N ASP A 41 -26.17 12.24 -1.22
CA ASP A 41 -25.38 12.02 -2.44
C ASP A 41 -23.88 12.18 -2.15
N VAL A 42 -23.50 13.24 -1.42
CA VAL A 42 -22.10 13.47 -1.02
C VAL A 42 -21.56 12.30 -0.21
N LYS A 43 -22.34 11.80 0.77
CA LYS A 43 -21.96 10.63 1.58
C LYS A 43 -21.82 9.36 0.75
N TYR A 44 -22.74 9.14 -0.19
CA TYR A 44 -22.67 8.00 -1.11
C TYR A 44 -21.41 8.06 -1.98
N TRP A 45 -21.16 9.19 -2.64
CA TRP A 45 -19.99 9.34 -3.51
C TRP A 45 -18.67 9.32 -2.75
N GLY A 46 -18.64 9.79 -1.49
CA GLY A 46 -17.48 9.63 -0.61
C GLY A 46 -17.19 8.16 -0.25
N ALA A 47 -18.22 7.35 -0.02
CA ALA A 47 -18.05 5.91 0.20
C ALA A 47 -17.55 5.19 -1.08
N VAL A 48 -18.06 5.58 -2.24
CA VAL A 48 -17.60 5.09 -3.54
C VAL A 48 -16.15 5.46 -3.81
N GLU A 49 -15.73 6.70 -3.51
CA GLU A 49 -14.34 7.15 -3.62
C GLU A 49 -13.40 6.25 -2.80
N ALA A 50 -13.74 6.01 -1.52
CA ALA A 50 -12.93 5.18 -0.64
C ALA A 50 -12.81 3.73 -1.17
N GLN A 51 -13.88 3.19 -1.73
CA GLN A 51 -13.87 1.84 -2.32
C GLN A 51 -13.00 1.77 -3.58
N VAL A 52 -13.14 2.73 -4.50
CA VAL A 52 -12.34 2.81 -5.74
C VAL A 52 -10.87 3.04 -5.40
N GLN A 53 -10.57 3.91 -4.45
CA GLN A 53 -9.20 4.18 -4.01
C GLN A 53 -8.56 2.95 -3.36
N GLY A 54 -9.31 2.18 -2.56
CA GLY A 54 -8.81 0.91 -2.01
C GLY A 54 -8.50 -0.17 -3.05
N VAL A 55 -9.16 -0.13 -4.21
CA VAL A 55 -8.87 -1.05 -5.34
C VAL A 55 -7.69 -0.54 -6.18
N LEU A 56 -7.60 0.78 -6.39
CA LEU A 56 -6.57 1.40 -7.23
C LEU A 56 -5.21 1.47 -6.53
N GLU A 57 -5.23 1.79 -5.24
CA GLU A 57 -4.10 1.76 -4.34
C GLU A 57 -4.36 0.60 -3.35
N PRO A 58 -4.10 -0.66 -3.73
CA PRO A 58 -4.06 -1.73 -2.75
C PRO A 58 -2.97 -1.33 -1.76
N VAL A 59 -3.39 -0.78 -0.63
CA VAL A 59 -2.54 -0.22 0.44
C VAL A 59 -1.34 -1.14 0.56
N GLU A 60 -0.17 -0.70 0.10
CA GLU A 60 1.06 -1.46 0.25
C GLU A 60 1.17 -1.73 1.75
N ALA A 61 0.92 -2.98 2.13
CA ALA A 61 1.04 -3.42 3.51
C ALA A 61 2.39 -2.88 3.97
N PRO A 62 2.44 -2.00 4.99
CA PRO A 62 3.67 -1.33 5.37
C PRO A 62 4.70 -2.42 5.52
N LYS A 63 5.79 -2.33 4.74
CA LYS A 63 6.79 -3.38 4.60
C LYS A 63 7.25 -3.77 6.00
N VAL A 64 6.63 -4.79 6.57
CA VAL A 64 7.00 -5.34 7.87
C VAL A 64 8.31 -6.02 7.58
N TYR A 65 9.40 -5.27 7.75
CA TYR A 65 10.71 -5.87 7.85
C TYR A 65 10.57 -6.97 8.90
N PRO A 66 10.84 -8.25 8.58
CA PRO A 66 10.98 -9.23 9.62
C PRO A 66 12.09 -8.69 10.52
N ALA A 67 11.73 -8.21 11.70
CA ALA A 67 12.67 -7.75 12.70
C ALA A 67 13.60 -8.93 12.93
N LYS A 68 14.81 -8.85 12.38
CA LYS A 68 15.84 -9.88 12.50
C LYS A 68 15.87 -10.28 13.96
N LYS A 69 15.45 -11.52 14.25
CA LYS A 69 15.55 -12.12 15.57
C LYS A 69 16.98 -11.89 16.05
N LYS A 70 17.13 -10.98 17.01
CA LYS A 70 18.41 -10.71 17.64
C LYS A 70 18.71 -11.93 18.51
N LYS A 71 19.33 -12.96 17.94
CA LYS A 71 20.04 -13.98 18.71
C LYS A 71 21.31 -13.30 19.24
N LYS A 72 21.15 -12.48 20.28
CA LYS A 72 22.23 -12.14 21.21
C LYS A 72 22.26 -13.33 22.15
N GLY A 73 22.98 -14.40 21.83
CA GLY A 73 24.43 -14.34 21.88
C GLY A 73 24.77 -14.13 23.34
N VAL A 74 24.79 -15.23 24.10
CA VAL A 74 25.30 -15.30 25.47
C VAL A 74 26.57 -14.46 25.50
N ARG A 75 26.55 -13.41 26.33
CA ARG A 75 27.73 -12.55 26.56
C ARG A 75 28.87 -13.48 26.94
N GLY A 76 29.89 -13.52 26.10
CA GLY A 76 31.11 -14.24 26.37
C GLY A 76 31.63 -13.88 27.75
N LEU A 77 31.70 -14.89 28.62
CA LEU A 77 32.74 -15.01 29.61
C LEU A 77 33.59 -16.19 29.12
N GLY A 78 34.57 -15.88 28.29
CA GLY A 78 35.38 -16.89 27.62
C GLY A 78 36.54 -16.20 26.93
N VAL A 79 37.56 -15.89 27.72
CA VAL A 79 38.90 -15.57 27.24
C VAL A 79 39.37 -16.77 26.43
N GLY A 80 39.56 -16.60 25.12
CA GLY A 80 40.06 -17.63 24.22
C GLY A 80 40.83 -16.97 23.07
N PRO A 81 42.06 -17.42 22.75
CA PRO A 81 42.98 -16.72 21.86
C PRO A 81 42.48 -16.74 20.40
N LEU A 82 42.70 -15.63 19.68
CA LEU A 82 42.38 -15.49 18.26
C LEU A 82 43.34 -16.36 17.42
N PRO A 83 42.84 -17.34 16.63
CA PRO A 83 43.68 -18.06 15.68
C PRO A 83 43.59 -17.45 14.27
N GLY A 84 44.75 -17.15 13.67
CA GLY A 84 44.94 -16.85 12.25
C GLY A 84 44.87 -15.35 11.92
N GLU A 85 45.91 -14.55 12.13
CA GLU A 85 47.14 -14.51 11.31
C GLU A 85 46.84 -14.25 9.83
N ALA A 86 46.56 -12.99 9.51
CA ALA A 86 46.81 -12.44 8.18
C ALA A 86 48.12 -11.66 8.25
N SER A 87 49.23 -12.37 8.08
CA SER A 87 50.52 -11.77 7.72
C SER A 87 50.76 -12.08 6.25
N THR A 88 50.54 -11.10 5.38
CA THR A 88 51.24 -11.04 4.09
C THR A 88 52.73 -10.83 4.40
N PRO A 89 53.64 -11.47 3.66
CA PRO A 89 54.48 -10.63 2.83
C PRO A 89 54.75 -11.18 1.42
N GLU A 90 54.98 -10.20 0.56
CA GLU A 90 55.56 -10.20 -0.77
C GLU A 90 57.09 -10.51 -0.69
N GLN A 91 57.64 -11.06 -1.78
CA GLN A 91 59.04 -11.07 -2.24
C GLN A 91 60.10 -12.01 -1.62
N GLY A 92 60.82 -12.67 -2.54
CA GLY A 92 62.07 -13.41 -2.31
C GLY A 92 62.22 -14.58 -3.25
#